data_AF-A0A162T2Z8-F1
#
_entry.id   AF-A0A162T2Z8-F1
#
_cell.length_a   1.000
_cell.length_b   1.000
_cell.length_c   1.000
_cell.angle_alpha   90.00
_cell.angle_beta   90.00
_cell.angle_gamma   90.00
#
_symmetry.space_group_name_H-M   'P 1'
#
loop_
_entity.id
_entity.type
_entity.pdbx_description
1 polymer ?
#
loop_
_entity_poly.entity_id
_entity_poly.type
_entity_poly.pdbx_seq_one_letter_code
_entity_poly.pdbx_strand_id
1 'polypeptide(L)'
;MARQRRGIEMGVLMLMWQFFNTGLETFPPVTLLIIAGQVALYMGFIPVSWDAVTVCLSAQAVLRWREYERLVLSAFEHGDDLHLYYNMLSFLSKGRSLEQHFGSPYFAYLLTVFTVLTSATYVGLEVILSELFDDKQYLKTCAIGFSGVIFALKVLTTSYWDTGYRRYFGFRVSGKYAVWVELVAIQLMVPNTSFVGHLAGILVGIAYTQGPLKLVMDLPIQAVGLFNRPLATPTRSRSNWGSGVSGYGTAAGQPYGWNTSNAINYADYDEAIRRSYETLQSEETSGVINPDSAPLDQDEVRRRRLNRFNIT
;
A
#
# COMPACT_ATOMS: atom_id res chain seq x y z
N MET A 1 -22.31 13.43 -9.27
CA MET A 1 -22.69 14.04 -7.97
C MET A 1 -21.40 14.46 -7.28
N ALA A 2 -21.35 15.58 -6.58
CA ALA A 2 -20.13 15.99 -5.88
C ALA A 2 -19.99 15.18 -4.57
N ARG A 3 -18.80 14.64 -4.31
CA ARG A 3 -18.49 13.88 -3.10
C ARG A 3 -18.74 14.73 -1.85
N GLN A 4 -19.50 14.19 -0.89
CA GLN A 4 -19.80 14.88 0.37
C GLN A 4 -18.57 14.87 1.29
N ARG A 5 -18.33 15.98 1.99
CA ARG A 5 -17.26 16.07 2.98
C ARG A 5 -17.49 15.07 4.11
N ARG A 6 -16.46 14.30 4.46
CA ARG A 6 -16.50 13.39 5.61
C ARG A 6 -16.30 14.17 6.90
N GLY A 7 -16.89 13.69 7.99
CA GLY A 7 -16.56 14.15 9.33
C GLY A 7 -15.11 13.84 9.65
N ILE A 8 -14.53 14.54 10.63
CA ILE A 8 -13.21 14.18 11.15
C ILE A 8 -13.37 12.93 12.00
N GLU A 9 -12.83 11.82 11.51
CA GLU A 9 -12.85 10.51 12.17
C GLU A 9 -11.56 10.28 12.99
N MET A 10 -11.54 9.23 13.82
CA MET A 10 -10.52 9.02 14.84
C MET A 10 -9.11 8.78 14.27
N GLY A 11 -8.99 8.06 13.16
CA GLY A 11 -7.75 7.79 12.44
C GLY A 11 -7.11 9.06 11.89
N VAL A 12 -7.88 9.95 11.26
CA VAL A 12 -7.39 11.27 10.83
C VAL A 12 -6.93 12.11 12.04
N LEU A 13 -7.64 12.08 13.18
CA LEU A 13 -7.20 12.76 14.41
C LEU A 13 -5.87 12.21 14.93
N MET A 14 -5.72 10.88 14.98
CA MET A 14 -4.48 10.23 15.40
C MET A 14 -3.33 10.59 14.46
N LEU A 15 -3.58 10.64 13.15
CA LEU A 15 -2.58 11.05 12.17
C LEU A 15 -2.12 12.48 12.41
N MET A 16 -3.06 13.40 12.59
CA MET A 16 -2.75 14.80 12.89
C MET A 16 -1.94 14.93 14.18
N TRP A 17 -2.35 14.24 15.24
CA TRP A 17 -1.62 14.20 16.52
C TRP A 17 -0.18 13.70 16.34
N GLN A 18 0.01 12.65 15.54
CA GLN A 18 1.34 12.11 15.23
C GLN A 18 2.22 13.15 14.52
N PHE A 19 1.66 13.86 13.54
CA PHE A 19 2.37 14.92 12.82
C PHE A 19 2.75 16.10 13.74
N PHE A 20 1.84 16.52 14.62
CA PHE A 20 2.11 17.59 15.59
C PHE A 20 3.21 17.21 16.58
N ASN A 21 3.21 15.98 17.09
CA ASN A 21 4.21 15.54 18.07
C ASN A 21 5.59 15.29 17.46
N THR A 22 5.65 14.89 16.19
CA THR A 22 6.93 14.58 15.53
C THR A 22 7.58 15.82 14.90
N GLY A 23 6.77 16.84 14.57
CA GLY A 23 7.22 18.08 13.92
C GLY A 23 7.32 17.93 12.40
N LEU A 24 6.63 18.81 11.67
CA LEU A 24 6.50 18.73 10.20
C LEU A 24 7.83 18.92 9.43
N GLU A 25 8.79 19.64 10.03
CA GLU A 25 10.09 19.94 9.43
C GLU A 25 10.99 18.70 9.28
N THR A 26 10.62 17.59 9.91
CA THR A 26 11.39 16.34 9.84
C THR A 26 11.01 15.44 8.66
N PHE A 27 9.95 15.79 7.92
CA PHE A 27 9.39 14.93 6.88
C PHE A 27 9.80 15.36 5.47
N PRO A 28 10.24 14.41 4.63
CA PRO A 28 10.55 14.70 3.23
C PRO A 28 9.32 15.19 2.43
N PRO A 29 9.51 16.13 1.49
CA PRO A 29 8.41 16.88 0.89
C PRO A 29 7.46 16.04 0.04
N VAL A 30 7.96 15.05 -0.72
CA VAL A 30 7.09 14.21 -1.58
C VAL A 30 6.26 13.27 -0.71
N THR A 31 6.87 12.68 0.31
CA THR A 31 6.18 11.83 1.29
C THR A 31 5.04 12.61 1.96
N LEU A 32 5.32 13.84 2.43
CA LEU A 32 4.30 14.68 3.05
C LEU A 32 3.19 15.07 2.07
N LEU A 33 3.54 15.43 0.84
CA LEU A 33 2.58 15.81 -0.20
C LEU A 33 1.63 14.65 -0.54
N ILE A 34 2.14 13.43 -0.67
CA ILE A 34 1.34 12.25 -0.97
C ILE A 34 0.42 11.89 0.19
N ILE A 35 0.87 12.03 1.44
CA ILE A 35 0.01 11.83 2.63
C ILE A 35 -1.09 12.88 2.67
N ALA A 36 -0.72 14.15 2.58
CA ALA A 36 -1.66 15.26 2.62
C ALA A 36 -2.70 15.16 1.49
N GLY A 37 -2.26 14.79 0.28
CA GLY A 37 -3.14 14.59 -0.87
C GLY A 37 -4.17 13.48 -0.64
N GLN A 38 -3.75 12.33 -0.09
CA GLN A 38 -4.65 11.21 0.19
C GLN A 38 -5.62 11.51 1.33
N VAL A 39 -5.16 12.18 2.39
CA VAL A 39 -6.04 12.66 3.47
C VAL A 39 -7.04 13.69 2.94
N ALA A 40 -6.60 14.65 2.12
CA ALA A 40 -7.48 15.66 1.53
C ALA A 40 -8.51 15.04 0.57
N LEU A 41 -8.12 14.03 -0.20
CA LEU A 41 -9.02 13.26 -1.07
C LEU A 41 -10.05 12.48 -0.22
N TYR A 42 -9.60 11.77 0.81
CA TYR A 42 -10.46 11.01 1.72
C TYR A 42 -11.53 11.90 2.37
N MET A 43 -11.11 13.05 2.93
CA MET A 43 -11.96 14.03 3.60
C MET A 43 -12.93 14.77 2.66
N GLY A 44 -12.76 14.65 1.33
CA GLY A 44 -13.56 15.36 0.35
C GLY A 44 -13.21 16.86 0.24
N PHE A 45 -11.98 17.25 0.58
CA PHE A 45 -11.49 18.61 0.33
C PHE A 45 -11.11 18.82 -1.15
N ILE A 46 -10.74 17.75 -1.85
CA ILE A 46 -10.51 17.77 -3.29
C ILE A 46 -11.83 17.44 -3.99
N PRO A 47 -12.40 18.37 -4.79
CA PRO A 47 -13.65 18.12 -5.50
C PRO A 47 -13.41 17.14 -6.64
N VAL A 48 -13.79 15.89 -6.43
CA VAL A 48 -13.75 14.83 -7.45
C VAL A 48 -15.18 14.44 -7.85
N SER A 49 -15.34 13.97 -9.09
CA SER A 49 -16.64 13.55 -9.65
C SER A 49 -16.98 12.09 -9.37
N TRP A 50 -16.10 11.35 -8.70
CA TRP A 50 -16.18 9.92 -8.46
C TRP A 50 -16.12 9.58 -6.96
N ASP A 51 -16.55 8.36 -6.65
CA ASP A 51 -16.44 7.74 -5.32
C ASP A 51 -15.49 6.54 -5.36
N ALA A 52 -14.92 6.16 -4.21
CA ALA A 52 -13.96 5.06 -4.09
C ALA A 52 -14.45 3.74 -4.73
N VAL A 53 -15.74 3.42 -4.58
CA VAL A 53 -16.37 2.24 -5.18
C VAL A 53 -16.41 2.33 -6.71
N THR A 54 -16.62 3.53 -7.24
CA THR A 54 -16.74 3.74 -8.68
C THR A 54 -15.40 3.70 -9.41
N VAL A 55 -14.27 3.96 -8.74
CA VAL A 55 -12.92 3.94 -9.34
C VAL A 55 -12.04 2.81 -8.83
N CYS A 56 -12.60 1.85 -8.10
CA CYS A 56 -11.82 0.72 -7.63
C CYS A 56 -11.24 -0.11 -8.77
N LEU A 57 -10.13 -0.76 -8.47
CA LEU A 57 -9.39 -1.56 -9.43
C LEU A 57 -10.03 -2.93 -9.58
N SER A 58 -10.47 -3.24 -10.80
CA SER A 58 -10.90 -4.59 -11.19
C SER A 58 -10.34 -4.94 -12.56
N ALA A 59 -10.02 -6.21 -12.77
CA ALA A 59 -9.48 -6.66 -14.06
C ALA A 59 -10.50 -6.50 -15.19
N GLN A 60 -11.78 -6.70 -14.90
CA GLN A 60 -12.86 -6.49 -15.87
C GLN A 60 -12.91 -5.04 -16.36
N ALA A 61 -12.88 -4.05 -15.45
CA ALA A 61 -12.99 -2.65 -15.85
C ALA A 61 -11.78 -2.21 -16.69
N VAL A 62 -10.57 -2.61 -16.29
CA VAL A 62 -9.33 -2.26 -17.01
C VAL A 62 -9.26 -2.94 -18.37
N LEU A 63 -9.52 -4.25 -18.45
CA LEU A 63 -9.30 -5.03 -19.67
C LEU A 63 -10.47 -4.92 -20.66
N ARG A 64 -11.72 -4.95 -20.16
CA ARG A 64 -12.92 -4.98 -21.00
C ARG A 64 -13.47 -3.58 -21.26
N TRP A 65 -13.50 -2.72 -20.26
CA TRP A 65 -14.08 -1.37 -20.38
C TRP A 65 -13.04 -0.29 -20.68
N ARG A 66 -11.74 -0.65 -20.64
CA ARG A 66 -10.62 0.24 -20.99
C ARG A 66 -10.50 1.46 -20.07
N GLU A 67 -10.95 1.30 -18.83
CA GLU A 67 -10.93 2.33 -17.79
C GLU A 67 -9.56 2.34 -17.09
N TYR A 68 -8.53 2.77 -17.83
CA TYR A 68 -7.13 2.73 -17.40
C TYR A 68 -6.81 3.72 -16.28
N GLU A 69 -7.60 4.77 -16.13
CA GLU A 69 -7.51 5.72 -15.01
C GLU A 69 -7.60 5.03 -13.65
N ARG A 70 -8.31 3.90 -13.57
CA ARG A 70 -8.40 3.07 -12.36
C ARG A 70 -7.06 2.54 -11.90
N LEU A 71 -6.08 2.37 -12.78
CA LEU A 71 -4.73 1.93 -12.40
C LEU A 71 -4.04 2.91 -11.46
N VAL A 72 -4.42 4.19 -11.51
CA VAL A 72 -3.87 5.25 -10.67
C VAL A 72 -4.87 5.65 -9.60
N LEU A 73 -6.12 5.97 -9.97
CA LEU A 73 -7.11 6.53 -9.04
C LEU A 73 -7.42 5.59 -7.87
N SER A 74 -7.53 4.29 -8.13
CA SER A 74 -7.80 3.29 -7.08
C SER A 74 -6.74 3.28 -5.97
N ALA A 75 -5.48 3.59 -6.31
CA ALA A 75 -4.38 3.56 -5.36
C ALA A 75 -4.43 4.74 -4.35
N PHE A 76 -5.07 5.85 -4.71
CA PHE A 76 -5.19 7.02 -3.83
C PHE A 76 -6.50 7.04 -3.04
N GLU A 77 -7.51 6.27 -3.47
CA GLU A 77 -8.78 6.15 -2.77
C GLU A 77 -8.71 5.16 -1.60
N HIS A 78 -9.40 5.49 -0.51
CA HIS A 78 -9.49 4.66 0.69
C HIS A 78 -10.96 4.50 1.09
N GLY A 79 -11.35 3.27 1.42
CA GLY A 79 -12.72 2.97 1.86
C GLY A 79 -12.98 3.45 3.29
N ASP A 80 -11.97 3.32 4.15
CA ASP A 80 -12.06 3.40 5.59
C ASP A 80 -10.96 4.28 6.22
N ASP A 81 -11.27 4.89 7.37
CA ASP A 81 -10.42 5.84 8.10
C ASP A 81 -9.21 5.18 8.76
N LEU A 82 -9.41 4.04 9.43
CA LEU A 82 -8.32 3.30 10.03
C LEU A 82 -7.41 2.74 8.94
N HIS A 83 -7.96 2.20 7.85
CA HIS A 83 -7.16 1.77 6.70
C HIS A 83 -6.30 2.93 6.14
N LEU A 84 -6.86 4.13 6.00
CA LEU A 84 -6.10 5.32 5.60
C LEU A 84 -4.99 5.63 6.61
N TYR A 85 -5.32 5.74 7.90
CA TYR A 85 -4.37 6.10 8.96
C TYR A 85 -3.13 5.20 8.95
N TYR A 86 -3.33 3.88 8.89
CA TYR A 86 -2.22 2.93 8.93
C TYR A 86 -1.43 2.86 7.63
N ASN A 87 -2.08 3.05 6.48
CA ASN A 87 -1.37 3.23 5.21
C ASN A 87 -0.47 4.47 5.27
N MET A 88 -0.98 5.60 5.77
CA MET A 88 -0.19 6.83 5.86
C MET A 88 0.97 6.69 6.86
N LEU A 89 0.77 6.04 7.99
CA LEU A 89 1.83 5.80 8.98
C LEU A 89 2.93 4.89 8.42
N SER A 90 2.54 3.80 7.77
CA SER A 90 3.46 2.84 7.13
C SER A 90 4.23 3.49 5.98
N PHE A 91 3.55 4.31 5.19
CA PHE A 91 4.15 5.08 4.11
C PHE A 91 5.09 6.16 4.64
N LEU A 92 4.76 6.86 5.73
CA LEU A 92 5.60 7.90 6.32
C LEU A 92 7.00 7.38 6.67
N SER A 93 7.08 6.22 7.34
CA SER A 93 8.35 5.61 7.75
C SER A 93 9.19 5.17 6.53
N LYS A 94 8.56 4.48 5.58
CA LYS A 94 9.23 3.98 4.36
C LYS A 94 9.63 5.11 3.42
N GLY A 95 8.72 6.05 3.20
CA GLY A 95 8.89 7.24 2.39
C GLY A 95 9.98 8.15 2.94
N ARG A 96 10.04 8.36 4.26
CA ARG A 96 11.15 9.10 4.88
C ARG A 96 12.51 8.49 4.54
N SER A 97 12.64 7.19 4.74
CA SER A 97 13.90 6.46 4.50
C SER A 97 14.29 6.47 3.02
N LEU A 98 13.34 6.17 2.13
CA LEU A 98 13.58 6.06 0.70
C LEU A 98 13.74 7.42 0.03
N GLU A 99 12.98 8.45 0.41
CA GLU A 99 13.10 9.78 -0.17
C GLU A 99 14.41 10.46 0.23
N GLN A 100 14.89 10.25 1.46
CA GLN A 100 16.22 10.74 1.87
C GLN A 100 17.35 10.03 1.14
N HIS A 101 17.20 8.73 0.89
CA HIS A 101 18.19 7.97 0.12
C HIS A 101 18.15 8.27 -1.38
N PHE A 102 16.94 8.44 -1.93
CA PHE A 102 16.71 8.61 -3.35
C PHE A 102 16.64 10.07 -3.82
N GLY A 103 16.49 11.02 -2.92
CA GLY A 103 16.10 12.39 -3.26
C GLY A 103 14.65 12.47 -3.76
N SER A 104 14.02 13.60 -3.48
CA SER A 104 12.59 13.82 -3.76
C SER A 104 12.17 13.57 -5.21
N PRO A 105 12.88 14.03 -6.25
CA PRO A 105 12.42 13.82 -7.61
C PRO A 105 12.43 12.36 -8.06
N TYR A 106 13.50 11.61 -7.74
CA TYR A 106 13.58 10.18 -8.08
C TYR A 106 12.54 9.39 -7.28
N PHE A 107 12.34 9.75 -6.01
CA PHE A 107 11.31 9.12 -5.19
C PHE A 107 9.90 9.35 -5.75
N ALA A 108 9.58 10.57 -6.22
CA ALA A 108 8.32 10.84 -6.91
C ALA A 108 8.16 9.98 -8.17
N TYR A 109 9.19 9.90 -9.01
CA TYR A 109 9.20 9.02 -10.19
C TYR A 109 8.99 7.54 -9.81
N LEU A 110 9.70 7.08 -8.78
CA LEU A 110 9.57 5.72 -8.24
C LEU A 110 8.13 5.43 -7.82
N LEU A 111 7.48 6.34 -7.08
CA LEU A 111 6.09 6.19 -6.67
C LEU A 111 5.14 6.12 -7.86
N THR A 112 5.31 6.97 -8.88
CA THR A 112 4.47 6.92 -10.08
C THR A 112 4.58 5.58 -10.80
N VAL A 113 5.81 5.08 -10.99
CA VAL A 113 6.04 3.78 -11.64
C VAL A 113 5.46 2.65 -10.79
N PHE A 114 5.70 2.67 -9.48
CA PHE A 114 5.21 1.62 -8.59
C PHE A 114 3.69 1.57 -8.57
N THR A 115 2.99 2.70 -8.46
CA THR A 115 1.53 2.75 -8.52
C THR A 115 0.98 2.04 -9.75
N VAL A 116 1.49 2.37 -10.95
CA VAL A 116 0.99 1.76 -12.19
C VAL A 116 1.34 0.26 -12.25
N LEU A 117 2.58 -0.11 -11.91
CA LEU A 117 3.03 -1.50 -11.99
C LEU A 117 2.33 -2.39 -10.96
N THR A 118 2.08 -1.91 -9.75
CA THR A 118 1.35 -2.69 -8.74
C THR A 118 -0.08 -2.94 -9.19
N SER A 119 -0.75 -1.93 -9.75
CA SER A 119 -2.10 -2.06 -10.27
C SER A 119 -2.17 -3.00 -11.50
N ALA A 120 -1.21 -2.87 -12.42
CA ALA A 120 -1.13 -3.76 -13.59
C ALA A 120 -0.82 -5.21 -13.19
N THR A 121 0.06 -5.40 -12.20
CA THR A 121 0.39 -6.73 -11.66
C THR A 121 -0.82 -7.33 -10.96
N TYR A 122 -1.58 -6.55 -10.19
CA TYR A 122 -2.85 -6.98 -9.60
C TYR A 122 -3.83 -7.48 -10.67
N VAL A 123 -4.05 -6.70 -11.73
CA VAL A 123 -4.93 -7.10 -12.85
C VAL A 123 -4.45 -8.40 -13.49
N GLY A 124 -3.14 -8.56 -13.71
CA GLY A 124 -2.56 -9.79 -14.24
C GLY A 124 -2.78 -10.99 -13.32
N LEU A 125 -2.61 -10.81 -12.01
CA LEU A 125 -2.86 -11.87 -11.02
C LEU A 125 -4.33 -12.28 -10.97
N GLU A 126 -5.28 -11.34 -10.99
CA GLU A 126 -6.72 -11.65 -11.03
C GLU A 126 -7.12 -12.42 -12.29
N VAL A 127 -6.50 -12.12 -13.44
CA VAL A 127 -6.70 -12.91 -14.66
C VAL A 127 -6.17 -14.33 -14.49
N ILE A 128 -4.96 -14.49 -13.96
CA ILE A 128 -4.36 -15.82 -13.71
C ILE A 128 -5.23 -16.62 -12.75
N LEU A 129 -5.70 -16.01 -11.65
CA LEU A 129 -6.58 -16.65 -10.68
C LEU A 129 -7.91 -17.04 -11.30
N SER A 130 -8.50 -16.19 -12.14
CA SER A 130 -9.75 -16.47 -12.84
C SER A 130 -9.64 -17.72 -13.73
N GLU A 131 -8.55 -17.84 -14.49
CA GLU A 131 -8.31 -19.00 -15.36
C GLU A 131 -7.92 -20.24 -14.55
N LEU A 132 -7.15 -20.10 -13.47
CA LEU A 132 -6.69 -21.22 -12.64
C LEU A 132 -7.83 -21.90 -11.87
N PHE A 133 -8.80 -21.11 -11.39
CA PHE A 133 -9.93 -21.60 -10.60
C PHE A 133 -11.24 -21.71 -11.40
N ASP A 134 -11.22 -21.38 -12.70
CA ASP A 134 -12.41 -21.28 -13.56
C ASP A 134 -13.53 -20.43 -12.95
N ASP A 135 -13.16 -19.36 -12.25
CA ASP A 135 -14.09 -18.46 -11.58
C ASP A 135 -13.92 -17.02 -12.09
N LYS A 136 -14.96 -16.50 -12.73
CA LYS A 136 -14.99 -15.13 -13.28
C LYS A 136 -15.22 -14.06 -12.22
N GLN A 137 -15.49 -14.44 -10.97
CA GLN A 137 -15.62 -13.48 -9.87
C GLN A 137 -14.30 -12.76 -9.58
N TYR A 138 -13.15 -13.43 -9.74
CA TYR A 138 -11.82 -12.81 -9.62
C TYR A 138 -11.67 -11.56 -10.52
N LEU A 139 -12.19 -11.60 -11.74
CA LEU A 139 -12.13 -10.45 -12.66
C LEU A 139 -12.95 -9.24 -12.18
N LYS A 140 -13.94 -9.46 -11.31
CA LYS A 140 -14.85 -8.44 -10.78
C LYS A 140 -14.42 -7.93 -9.41
N THR A 141 -13.47 -8.60 -8.76
CA THR A 141 -12.96 -8.23 -7.45
C THR A 141 -12.43 -6.79 -7.49
N CYS A 142 -12.88 -6.01 -6.53
CA CYS A 142 -12.66 -4.58 -6.41
C CYS A 142 -11.60 -4.34 -5.34
N ALA A 143 -10.48 -3.71 -5.73
CA ALA A 143 -9.41 -3.32 -4.81
C ALA A 143 -9.22 -1.79 -4.80
N ILE A 144 -8.97 -1.24 -3.61
CA ILE A 144 -8.65 0.19 -3.40
C ILE A 144 -7.55 0.32 -2.36
N GLY A 145 -6.80 1.40 -2.44
CA GLY A 145 -5.83 1.79 -1.42
C GLY A 145 -4.38 1.74 -1.90
N PHE A 146 -3.55 2.47 -1.17
CA PHE A 146 -2.13 2.65 -1.48
C PHE A 146 -1.25 1.48 -1.01
N SER A 147 -1.84 0.48 -0.38
CA SER A 147 -1.13 -0.61 0.29
C SER A 147 -0.24 -1.41 -0.65
N GLY A 148 -0.64 -1.66 -1.90
CA GLY A 148 0.22 -2.32 -2.91
C GLY A 148 1.54 -1.58 -3.11
N VAL A 149 1.50 -0.25 -3.19
CA VAL A 149 2.71 0.59 -3.30
C VAL A 149 3.54 0.51 -2.01
N ILE A 150 2.90 0.57 -0.85
CA ILE A 150 3.56 0.44 0.45
C ILE A 150 4.30 -0.90 0.59
N PHE A 151 3.71 -1.99 0.12
CA PHE A 151 4.35 -3.32 0.10
C PHE A 151 5.55 -3.35 -0.85
N ALA A 152 5.47 -2.71 -2.02
CA ALA A 152 6.62 -2.57 -2.90
C ALA A 152 7.74 -1.78 -2.20
N LEU A 153 7.43 -0.63 -1.59
CA LEU A 153 8.40 0.17 -0.83
C LEU A 153 8.98 -0.60 0.36
N LYS A 154 8.20 -1.48 0.99
CA LYS A 154 8.68 -2.36 2.06
C LYS A 154 9.77 -3.32 1.57
N VAL A 155 9.57 -3.96 0.41
CA VAL A 155 10.60 -4.83 -0.17
C VAL A 155 11.88 -4.03 -0.42
N LEU A 156 11.75 -2.79 -0.89
CA LEU A 156 12.90 -1.90 -1.07
C LEU A 156 13.58 -1.59 0.26
N THR A 157 12.86 -1.09 1.27
CA THR A 157 13.48 -0.75 2.56
C THR A 157 14.15 -1.96 3.21
N THR A 158 13.52 -3.14 3.14
CA THR A 158 14.12 -4.39 3.60
C THR A 158 15.39 -4.73 2.81
N SER A 159 15.37 -4.57 1.49
CA SER A 159 16.55 -4.87 0.66
C SER A 159 17.73 -3.92 0.90
N TYR A 160 17.47 -2.65 1.21
CA TYR A 160 18.51 -1.63 1.38
C TYR A 160 19.07 -1.55 2.80
N TRP A 161 18.24 -1.74 3.84
CA TRP A 161 18.64 -1.52 5.23
C TRP A 161 18.50 -2.74 6.15
N ASP A 162 17.81 -3.80 5.75
CA ASP A 162 17.45 -4.88 6.67
C ASP A 162 18.22 -6.19 6.42
N THR A 163 19.42 -6.26 6.99
CA THR A 163 20.26 -7.47 6.99
C THR A 163 20.12 -8.30 8.27
N GLY A 164 19.16 -7.98 9.15
CA GLY A 164 19.05 -8.52 10.50
C GLY A 164 17.85 -9.43 10.76
N TYR A 165 17.43 -9.46 12.04
CA TYR A 165 16.23 -10.16 12.50
C TYR A 165 15.26 -9.15 13.11
N ARG A 166 13.98 -9.26 12.74
CA ARG A 166 12.86 -8.55 13.36
C ARG A 166 12.11 -9.47 14.30
N ARG A 167 11.37 -8.92 15.25
CA ARG A 167 10.52 -9.69 16.16
C ARG A 167 9.06 -9.53 15.76
N TYR A 168 8.39 -10.64 15.45
CA TYR A 168 6.96 -10.70 15.17
C TYR A 168 6.31 -11.69 16.15
N PHE A 169 5.29 -11.26 16.92
CA PHE A 169 4.61 -12.10 17.92
C PHE A 169 5.56 -12.83 18.89
N GLY A 170 6.67 -12.17 19.28
CA GLY A 170 7.71 -12.76 20.13
C GLY A 170 8.76 -13.60 19.39
N PHE A 171 8.54 -13.97 18.13
CA PHE A 171 9.47 -14.77 17.32
C PHE A 171 10.45 -13.90 16.55
N ARG A 172 11.72 -14.31 16.49
CA ARG A 172 12.74 -13.66 15.64
C ARG A 172 12.62 -14.17 14.21
N VAL A 173 12.27 -13.29 13.29
CA VAL A 173 12.15 -13.54 11.85
C VAL A 173 13.27 -12.78 11.14
N SER A 174 13.99 -13.44 10.25
CA SER A 174 15.00 -12.76 9.44
C SER A 174 14.34 -11.73 8.51
N GLY A 175 14.99 -10.59 8.27
CA GLY A 175 14.49 -9.52 7.38
C GLY A 175 14.03 -10.03 6.02
N LYS A 176 14.68 -11.08 5.49
CA LYS A 176 14.28 -11.76 4.23
C LYS A 176 12.86 -12.34 4.22
N TYR A 177 12.36 -12.75 5.38
CA TYR A 177 11.03 -13.34 5.54
C TYR A 177 10.02 -12.38 6.16
N ALA A 178 10.46 -11.21 6.64
CA ALA A 178 9.61 -10.22 7.29
C ALA A 178 8.43 -9.79 6.41
N VAL A 179 8.66 -9.62 5.11
CA VAL A 179 7.62 -9.24 4.15
C VAL A 179 6.55 -10.32 4.02
N TRP A 180 6.97 -11.60 3.94
CA TRP A 180 6.07 -12.74 3.79
C TRP A 180 5.29 -13.06 5.07
N VAL A 181 5.95 -12.99 6.22
CA VAL A 181 5.30 -13.19 7.52
C VAL A 181 4.23 -12.13 7.75
N GLU A 182 4.51 -10.87 7.39
CA GLU A 182 3.51 -9.81 7.50
C GLU A 182 2.37 -9.98 6.51
N LEU A 183 2.63 -10.43 5.27
CA LEU A 183 1.57 -10.77 4.32
C LEU A 183 0.63 -11.84 4.87
N VAL A 184 1.18 -12.93 5.44
CA VAL A 184 0.39 -14.01 6.03
C VAL A 184 -0.35 -13.52 7.28
N ALA A 185 0.30 -12.74 8.15
CA ALA A 185 -0.33 -12.18 9.33
C ALA A 185 -1.51 -11.28 8.95
N ILE A 186 -1.36 -10.42 7.95
CA ILE A 186 -2.43 -9.55 7.45
C ILE A 186 -3.57 -10.37 6.85
N GLN A 187 -3.28 -11.42 6.07
CA GLN A 187 -4.34 -12.27 5.52
C GLN A 187 -5.15 -13.00 6.60
N LEU A 188 -4.49 -13.41 7.68
CA LEU A 188 -5.15 -14.06 8.82
C LEU A 188 -5.94 -13.06 9.68
N MET A 189 -5.48 -11.81 9.75
CA MET A 189 -6.08 -10.77 10.60
C MET A 189 -7.20 -9.99 9.90
N VAL A 190 -7.09 -9.76 8.59
CA VAL A 190 -8.04 -8.96 7.80
C VAL A 190 -8.33 -9.65 6.46
N PRO A 191 -9.17 -10.71 6.45
CA PRO A 191 -9.41 -11.54 5.28
C PRO A 191 -10.10 -10.80 4.12
N ASN A 192 -10.73 -9.65 4.40
CA ASN A 192 -11.40 -8.79 3.42
C ASN A 192 -10.45 -7.84 2.67
N THR A 193 -9.17 -7.77 3.05
CA THR A 193 -8.17 -7.00 2.29
C THR A 193 -7.72 -7.75 1.05
N SER A 194 -7.35 -7.03 0.00
CA SER A 194 -6.87 -7.66 -1.23
C SER A 194 -5.47 -8.27 -1.02
N PHE A 195 -5.44 -9.53 -0.60
CA PHE A 195 -4.23 -10.36 -0.60
C PHE A 195 -3.44 -10.21 -1.89
N VAL A 196 -4.16 -10.25 -3.01
CA VAL A 196 -3.64 -10.16 -4.37
C VAL A 196 -3.00 -8.79 -4.60
N GLY A 197 -3.57 -7.71 -4.08
CA GLY A 197 -3.00 -6.36 -4.13
C GLY A 197 -1.69 -6.25 -3.36
N HIS A 198 -1.60 -6.82 -2.16
CA HIS A 198 -0.36 -6.85 -1.38
C HIS A 198 0.72 -7.73 -2.05
N LEU A 199 0.33 -8.89 -2.57
CA LEU A 199 1.20 -9.77 -3.33
C LEU A 199 1.75 -9.06 -4.59
N ALA A 200 0.90 -8.34 -5.32
CA ALA A 200 1.32 -7.53 -6.46
C ALA A 200 2.38 -6.50 -6.06
N GLY A 201 2.21 -5.82 -4.92
CA GLY A 201 3.20 -4.95 -4.32
C GLY A 201 4.56 -5.63 -4.09
N ILE A 202 4.54 -6.80 -3.47
CA ILE A 202 5.76 -7.58 -3.18
C ILE A 202 6.47 -7.97 -4.48
N LEU A 203 5.74 -8.47 -5.48
CA LEU A 203 6.31 -8.87 -6.77
C LEU A 203 6.97 -7.69 -7.49
N VAL A 204 6.34 -6.51 -7.51
CA VAL A 204 6.92 -5.29 -8.10
C VAL A 204 8.18 -4.86 -7.34
N GLY A 205 8.16 -4.91 -6.01
CA GLY A 205 9.32 -4.61 -5.18
C GLY A 205 10.49 -5.57 -5.43
N ILE A 206 10.22 -6.86 -5.60
CA ILE A 206 11.24 -7.87 -5.97
C ILE A 206 11.76 -7.60 -7.39
N ALA A 207 10.88 -7.31 -8.34
CA ALA A 207 11.27 -6.98 -9.70
C ALA A 207 12.18 -5.74 -9.76
N TYR A 208 11.98 -4.76 -8.89
CA TYR A 208 12.87 -3.60 -8.76
C TYR A 208 14.23 -3.96 -8.12
N THR A 209 14.21 -4.68 -7.00
CA THR A 209 15.43 -4.93 -6.21
C THR A 209 16.33 -6.02 -6.81
N GLN A 210 15.75 -7.03 -7.46
CA GLN A 210 16.45 -8.21 -7.97
C GLN A 210 16.26 -8.41 -9.49
N GLY A 211 15.24 -7.79 -10.08
CA GLY A 211 14.89 -7.95 -11.49
C GLY A 211 15.39 -6.81 -12.39
N PRO A 212 14.97 -6.81 -13.66
CA PRO A 212 15.41 -5.82 -14.65
C PRO A 212 14.75 -4.45 -14.46
N LEU A 213 13.73 -4.33 -13.60
CA LEU A 213 12.93 -3.11 -13.50
C LEU A 213 13.77 -1.90 -13.10
N LYS A 214 14.75 -2.06 -12.21
CA LYS A 214 15.68 -0.97 -11.87
C LYS A 214 16.46 -0.48 -13.09
N LEU A 215 16.94 -1.40 -13.93
CA LEU A 215 17.64 -1.03 -15.17
C LEU A 215 16.72 -0.26 -16.11
N VAL A 216 15.47 -0.71 -16.29
CA VAL A 216 14.48 0.00 -17.12
C VAL A 216 14.18 1.40 -16.57
N MET A 217 14.07 1.54 -15.26
CA MET A 217 13.81 2.83 -14.60
C MET A 217 14.99 3.80 -14.73
N ASP A 218 16.22 3.29 -14.78
CA ASP A 218 17.42 4.13 -14.89
C ASP A 218 17.70 4.59 -16.34
N LEU A 219 17.14 3.93 -17.36
CA LEU A 219 17.31 4.29 -18.78
C LEU A 219 16.80 5.70 -19.16
N PRO A 220 15.54 6.09 -18.89
CA PRO A 220 15.05 7.43 -19.24
C PRO A 220 15.77 8.53 -18.43
N ILE A 221 16.25 8.20 -17.23
CA ILE A 221 17.00 9.15 -16.40
C ILE A 221 18.38 9.45 -16.98
N GLN A 222 19.07 8.42 -17.48
CA GLN A 222 20.36 8.59 -18.16
C GLN A 222 20.21 9.30 -19.51
N ALA A 223 19.12 9.04 -20.24
CA ALA A 223 18.85 9.64 -21.54
C ALA A 223 18.53 11.14 -21.48
N VAL A 224 17.88 11.61 -20.41
CA VAL A 224 17.45 13.02 -20.27
C VAL A 224 18.45 13.85 -19.46
N GLY A 225 19.49 13.25 -18.87
CA GLY A 225 20.54 13.97 -18.13
C GLY A 225 20.05 14.73 -16.88
N LEU A 226 18.83 14.47 -16.43
CA LEU A 226 18.13 15.25 -15.40
C LEU A 226 18.57 14.93 -13.96
N PHE A 227 19.33 13.85 -13.74
CA PHE A 227 19.72 13.43 -12.39
C PHE A 227 21.20 13.06 -12.32
N ASN A 228 22.02 14.02 -11.85
CA ASN A 228 23.32 13.69 -11.29
C ASN A 228 23.08 12.95 -9.96
N ARG A 229 23.21 11.63 -9.98
CA ARG A 229 23.33 10.85 -8.74
C ARG A 229 24.75 10.30 -8.62
N PRO A 230 25.30 10.27 -7.39
CA PRO A 230 26.54 9.57 -7.15
C PRO A 230 26.30 8.12 -7.54
N LEU A 231 27.20 7.59 -8.36
CA LEU A 231 27.23 6.19 -8.74
C LEU A 231 27.38 5.36 -7.46
N ALA A 232 26.28 5.05 -6.79
CA ALA A 232 26.23 4.03 -5.77
C ALA A 232 26.46 2.72 -6.52
N THR A 233 27.74 2.37 -6.65
CA THR A 233 28.18 1.05 -7.04
C THR A 233 27.33 0.07 -6.25
N PRO A 234 26.64 -0.88 -6.91
CA PRO A 234 25.92 -1.88 -6.18
C PRO A 234 26.97 -2.67 -5.42
N THR A 235 27.07 -2.46 -4.11
CA THR A 235 27.51 -3.52 -3.23
C THR A 235 26.50 -4.62 -3.46
N ARG A 236 26.88 -5.59 -4.31
CA ARG A 236 26.20 -6.86 -4.52
C ARG A 236 26.16 -7.56 -3.16
N SER A 237 25.28 -7.15 -2.26
CA SER A 237 24.82 -7.99 -1.18
C SER A 237 23.85 -8.96 -1.84
N ARG A 238 24.44 -10.01 -2.41
CA ARG A 238 23.73 -11.16 -2.97
C ARG A 238 23.00 -11.80 -1.79
N SER A 239 21.76 -11.37 -1.53
CA SER A 239 20.89 -12.05 -0.58
C SER A 239 20.63 -13.44 -1.17
N ASN A 240 21.39 -14.41 -0.67
CA ASN A 240 21.34 -15.79 -1.15
C ASN A 240 19.97 -16.38 -0.76
N TRP A 241 19.04 -16.41 -1.71
CA TRP A 241 17.80 -17.20 -1.66
C TRP A 241 18.08 -18.68 -1.96
N GLY A 242 19.20 -19.21 -1.46
CA GLY A 242 19.64 -20.59 -1.67
C GLY A 242 20.01 -21.22 -0.33
N SER A 243 19.54 -22.44 -0.11
CA SER A 243 19.86 -23.25 1.06
C SER A 243 21.37 -23.39 1.24
N GLY A 244 21.88 -22.93 2.37
CA GLY A 244 23.30 -23.00 2.71
C GLY A 244 23.46 -23.17 4.21
N VAL A 245 23.91 -24.36 4.58
CA VAL A 245 24.16 -24.85 5.94
C VAL A 245 25.35 -24.12 6.59
N SER A 246 25.27 -23.99 7.92
CA SER A 246 26.23 -23.52 8.93
C SER A 246 27.69 -23.25 8.53
N GLY A 247 28.22 -22.12 9.02
CA GLY A 247 29.65 -21.87 9.15
C GLY A 247 29.96 -20.79 10.19
N TYR A 248 30.73 -21.15 11.21
CA TYR A 248 31.23 -20.29 12.29
C TYR A 248 32.24 -19.25 11.77
N GLY A 249 32.11 -18.00 12.24
CA GLY A 249 33.21 -17.04 12.48
C GLY A 249 33.82 -16.29 11.30
N THR A 250 33.80 -14.96 11.34
CA THR A 250 35.00 -14.10 11.51
C THR A 250 34.61 -12.61 11.50
N ALA A 251 35.17 -11.85 12.42
CA ALA A 251 34.99 -10.41 12.55
C ALA A 251 35.74 -9.66 11.43
N ALA A 252 35.07 -8.67 10.80
CA ALA A 252 35.75 -7.66 10.00
C ALA A 252 34.92 -6.36 9.92
N GLY A 253 35.51 -5.27 10.45
CA GLY A 253 35.43 -3.91 9.92
C GLY A 253 34.10 -3.17 10.01
N GLN A 254 33.91 -2.39 11.07
CA GLN A 254 33.01 -1.23 11.10
C GLN A 254 33.49 -0.15 10.11
N PRO A 255 32.59 0.45 9.31
CA PRO A 255 32.78 1.83 8.87
C PRO A 255 31.63 2.72 9.34
N TYR A 256 32.01 3.74 10.13
CA TYR A 256 31.33 4.99 10.38
C TYR A 256 29.88 4.94 10.89
N GLY A 257 29.78 5.06 12.21
CA GLY A 257 28.54 5.30 12.94
C GLY A 257 27.90 6.64 12.55
N TRP A 258 26.63 6.56 12.16
CA TRP A 258 25.73 7.68 12.18
C TRP A 258 25.11 7.77 13.57
N ASN A 259 25.46 8.81 14.30
CA ASN A 259 24.94 9.10 15.63
C ASN A 259 23.42 9.38 15.51
N THR A 260 22.60 8.35 15.75
CA THR A 260 21.14 8.39 15.54
C THR A 260 20.43 8.67 16.87
N SER A 261 20.69 9.83 17.45
CA SER A 261 20.04 10.25 18.70
C SER A 261 18.56 10.65 18.52
N ASN A 262 18.07 10.71 17.27
CA ASN A 262 16.66 10.92 16.89
C ASN A 262 16.14 9.82 15.94
N ALA A 263 16.69 8.60 16.01
CA ALA A 263 16.13 7.46 15.29
C ALA A 263 14.77 7.10 15.89
N ILE A 264 13.71 7.53 15.22
CA ILE A 264 12.40 6.94 15.35
C ILE A 264 12.56 5.41 15.16
N ASN A 265 12.29 4.64 16.22
CA ASN A 265 12.56 3.21 16.24
C ASN A 265 11.60 2.50 15.27
N TYR A 266 12.14 2.04 14.13
CA TYR A 266 11.37 1.38 13.08
C TYR A 266 10.56 0.17 13.60
N ALA A 267 11.05 -0.50 14.65
CA ALA A 267 10.35 -1.60 15.30
C ALA A 267 9.10 -1.16 16.09
N ASP A 268 9.08 0.08 16.59
CA ASP A 268 7.96 0.65 17.35
C ASP A 268 6.80 1.02 16.39
N TYR A 269 7.13 1.36 15.14
CA TYR A 269 6.15 1.64 14.09
C TYR A 269 5.57 0.37 13.49
N ASP A 270 6.39 -0.65 13.24
CA ASP A 270 5.88 -1.96 12.80
C ASP A 270 4.97 -2.59 13.88
N GLU A 271 5.25 -2.33 15.17
CA GLU A 271 4.40 -2.77 16.29
C GLU A 271 3.11 -1.92 16.42
N ALA A 272 3.18 -0.60 16.20
CA ALA A 272 2.00 0.25 16.09
C ALA A 272 1.10 -0.15 14.90
N ILE A 273 1.72 -0.53 13.79
CA ILE A 273 1.08 -1.14 12.60
C ILE A 273 0.63 -2.59 12.87
N ARG A 274 1.11 -3.28 13.90
CA ARG A 274 0.56 -4.58 14.28
C ARG A 274 -0.72 -4.41 15.08
N ARG A 275 -0.69 -3.54 16.10
CA ARG A 275 -1.82 -3.22 16.99
C ARG A 275 -2.99 -2.54 16.26
N SER A 276 -2.67 -1.90 15.15
CA SER A 276 -3.66 -1.32 14.26
C SER A 276 -4.61 -2.31 13.63
N TYR A 277 -4.07 -3.42 13.14
CA TYR A 277 -4.83 -4.47 12.49
C TYR A 277 -5.61 -5.30 13.52
N GLU A 278 -5.13 -5.35 14.77
CA GLU A 278 -5.89 -5.91 15.89
C GLU A 278 -7.13 -5.06 16.25
N THR A 279 -7.04 -3.74 16.16
CA THR A 279 -8.17 -2.84 16.47
C THR A 279 -9.28 -2.91 15.40
N LEU A 280 -8.92 -3.13 14.13
CA LEU A 280 -9.86 -3.35 13.01
C LEU A 280 -10.79 -4.57 13.23
N GLN A 281 -10.40 -5.53 14.09
CA GLN A 281 -11.26 -6.66 14.48
C GLN A 281 -12.50 -6.24 15.27
N SER A 282 -12.45 -5.11 15.97
CA SER A 282 -13.49 -4.72 16.93
C SER A 282 -14.68 -3.98 16.30
N GLU A 283 -14.50 -3.35 15.14
CA GLU A 283 -15.56 -2.58 14.46
C GLU A 283 -16.23 -3.36 13.31
N GLU A 284 -15.55 -4.35 12.72
CA GLU A 284 -16.04 -5.06 11.51
C GLU A 284 -17.06 -6.19 11.80
N THR A 285 -17.51 -6.36 13.05
CA THR A 285 -18.69 -7.23 13.33
C THR A 285 -20.00 -6.58 12.85
N SER A 286 -19.96 -5.34 12.36
CA SER A 286 -21.11 -4.60 11.83
C SER A 286 -20.87 -4.09 10.40
N GLY A 287 -20.61 -4.97 9.41
CA GLY A 287 -20.29 -4.43 8.09
C GLY A 287 -20.16 -5.37 6.89
N VAL A 288 -20.89 -6.50 6.84
CA VAL A 288 -21.05 -7.21 5.55
C VAL A 288 -22.06 -6.42 4.72
N ILE A 289 -21.61 -5.46 3.93
CA ILE A 289 -22.48 -4.76 2.96
C ILE A 289 -22.64 -5.69 1.75
N ASN A 290 -23.74 -6.43 1.77
CA ASN A 290 -24.26 -7.10 0.59
C ASN A 290 -24.80 -6.01 -0.36
N PRO A 291 -24.37 -5.93 -1.63
CA PRO A 291 -24.93 -4.95 -2.57
C PRO A 291 -26.45 -5.09 -2.78
N ASP A 292 -27.06 -6.22 -2.36
CA ASP A 292 -28.51 -6.43 -2.34
C ASP A 292 -29.22 -5.88 -1.08
N SER A 293 -28.48 -5.35 -0.08
CA SER A 293 -29.05 -4.85 1.18
C SER A 293 -29.14 -3.31 1.26
N ALA A 294 -29.06 -2.60 0.13
CA ALA A 294 -29.41 -1.19 0.11
C ALA A 294 -30.86 -1.03 0.63
N PRO A 295 -31.11 -0.22 1.67
CA PRO A 295 -32.47 0.00 2.14
C PRO A 295 -33.28 0.58 0.98
N LEU A 296 -34.31 -0.15 0.56
CA LEU A 296 -35.25 0.31 -0.46
C LEU A 296 -35.80 1.67 -0.05
N ASP A 297 -35.73 2.62 -0.97
CA ASP A 297 -36.35 3.93 -0.84
C ASP A 297 -37.83 3.77 -0.42
N GLN A 298 -38.28 4.55 0.56
CA GLN A 298 -39.63 4.38 1.12
C GLN A 298 -40.73 4.59 0.07
N ASP A 299 -40.44 5.38 -0.96
CA ASP A 299 -41.34 5.59 -2.08
C ASP A 299 -41.43 4.39 -3.03
N GLU A 300 -40.35 3.61 -3.17
CA GLU A 300 -40.34 2.34 -3.91
C GLU A 300 -41.14 1.27 -3.16
N VAL A 301 -41.02 1.20 -1.83
CA VAL A 301 -41.82 0.30 -0.98
C VAL A 301 -43.30 0.68 -1.04
N ARG A 302 -43.62 1.98 -1.02
CA ARG A 302 -45.00 2.50 -1.16
C ARG A 302 -45.59 2.14 -2.53
N ARG A 303 -44.85 2.31 -3.63
CA ARG A 303 -45.28 1.93 -4.99
C ARG A 303 -45.55 0.44 -5.11
N ARG A 304 -44.67 -0.40 -4.57
CA ARG A 304 -44.84 -1.87 -4.59
C ARG A 304 -46.06 -2.33 -3.79
N ARG A 305 -46.39 -1.64 -2.68
CA ARG A 305 -47.61 -1.92 -1.90
C ARG A 305 -48.87 -1.54 -2.69
N LEU A 306 -48.87 -0.40 -3.37
CA LEU A 306 -50.02 0.05 -4.18
C LEU A 306 -50.27 -0.86 -5.38
N ASN A 307 -49.21 -1.33 -6.05
CA ASN A 307 -49.34 -2.26 -7.19
C ASN A 307 -49.79 -3.68 -6.79
N ARG A 308 -49.73 -4.04 -5.50
CA ARG A 308 -50.19 -5.35 -5.01
C ARG A 308 -51.72 -5.46 -4.89
N PHE A 309 -52.42 -4.33 -4.89
CA PHE A 309 -53.88 -4.26 -4.79
C PHE A 309 -54.58 -3.94 -6.12
N ASN A 310 -53.81 -3.69 -7.19
CA ASN A 310 -54.33 -3.47 -8.54
C ASN A 310 -54.10 -4.70 -9.44
N ILE A 311 -54.72 -5.82 -9.04
CA ILE A 311 -55.00 -6.92 -9.95
C ILE A 311 -56.51 -6.93 -10.16
N THR A 312 -56.95 -6.23 -11.21
CA THR A 312 -58.19 -6.54 -11.93
C THR A 312 -57.83 -7.47 -13.09
#